data_AF-A0A7C7PXF9-F1
#
_entry.id   AF-A0A7C7PXF9-F1
#
_cell.length_a   1.000
_cell.length_b   1.000
_cell.length_c   1.000
_cell.angle_alpha   90.00
_cell.angle_beta   90.00
_cell.angle_gamma   90.00
#
_symmetry.space_group_name_H-M   'P 1'
#
loop_
_entity.id
_entity.type
_entity.pdbx_description
1 polymer ?
#
loop_
_entity_poly.entity_id
_entity_poly.type
_entity_poly.pdbx_seq_one_letter_code
_entity_poly.pdbx_strand_id
1 'polypeptide(L)'
;MLGAVAVLRDITELKQLDQLRTDFIMSISHDIRSPLTAIKGFAASLLRGSFGELDKQQSHAVEVILQQSERLMEMVEQLTCATHAFPSRVALQLERIDIREVVDECATAYKGISTSRGIALHTDMPSEPVLADVDRNALSRIIANLLDNAIKYTPSQGSVTLRVRSNPNFAIVEVSDTGIGIPPEHLGKIFAPFYRGAHHPEDSEVRGLGLGLSITKNLVEAHGGTIDVESKLGHGTTFRIMLPHHGRERLESVDEGGGSSVNTN
;
A
#
# COMPACT_ATOMS: atom_id res chain seq x y z
N MET A 1 13.60 4.84 -46.96
CA MET A 1 12.97 5.75 -45.98
C MET A 1 11.90 4.97 -45.24
N LEU A 2 12.17 4.50 -44.02
CA LEU A 2 11.13 3.96 -43.15
C LEU A 2 10.65 5.10 -42.24
N GLY A 3 9.36 5.39 -42.30
CA GLY A 3 8.71 6.39 -41.46
C GLY A 3 8.27 5.77 -40.14
N ALA A 4 8.68 6.36 -39.03
CA ALA A 4 8.15 6.03 -37.71
C ALA A 4 6.80 6.76 -37.51
N VAL A 5 5.77 6.03 -37.11
CA VAL A 5 4.49 6.62 -36.66
C VAL A 5 4.54 6.69 -35.13
N ALA A 6 4.83 7.89 -34.61
CA ALA A 6 4.70 8.17 -33.19
C ALA A 6 3.24 8.53 -32.88
N VAL A 7 2.57 7.73 -32.06
CA VAL A 7 1.25 8.09 -31.51
C VAL A 7 1.48 8.95 -30.27
N LEU A 8 1.60 10.26 -30.47
CA LEU A 8 1.57 11.25 -29.40
C LEU A 8 0.12 11.36 -28.89
N ARG A 9 -0.17 10.74 -27.75
CA ARG A 9 -1.42 10.99 -27.03
C ARG A 9 -1.25 12.25 -26.20
N ASP A 10 -2.00 13.29 -26.52
CA ASP A 10 -2.03 14.51 -25.71
C ASP A 10 -2.65 14.19 -24.34
N ILE A 11 -1.83 14.27 -23.29
CA ILE A 11 -2.21 13.99 -21.89
C ILE A 11 -2.30 15.29 -21.06
N THR A 12 -2.20 16.45 -21.72
CA THR A 12 -2.12 17.76 -21.05
C THR A 12 -3.39 18.05 -20.26
N GLU A 13 -4.55 17.80 -20.87
CA GLU A 13 -5.86 18.05 -20.26
C GLU A 13 -6.13 17.10 -19.07
N LEU A 14 -5.69 15.85 -19.18
CA LEU A 14 -5.79 14.86 -18.10
C LEU A 14 -4.91 15.24 -16.89
N LYS A 15 -3.68 15.71 -17.14
CA LYS A 15 -2.78 16.20 -16.09
C LYS A 15 -3.31 17.45 -15.39
N GLN A 16 -3.91 18.37 -16.15
CA GLN A 16 -4.50 19.59 -15.59
C GLN A 16 -5.69 19.26 -14.68
N LEU A 17 -6.55 18.32 -15.08
CA LEU A 17 -7.67 17.86 -14.26
C LEU A 17 -7.21 17.18 -12.95
N ASP A 18 -6.18 16.35 -13.00
CA ASP A 18 -5.62 15.71 -11.81
C ASP A 18 -4.94 16.71 -10.86
N GLN A 19 -4.24 17.71 -11.41
CA GLN A 19 -3.64 18.78 -10.61
C GLN A 19 -4.72 19.60 -9.91
N LEU A 20 -5.75 20.02 -10.64
CA LEU A 20 -6.89 20.76 -10.08
C LEU A 20 -7.60 19.97 -8.98
N ARG A 21 -7.79 18.66 -9.17
CA ARG A 21 -8.37 17.77 -8.14
C ARG A 21 -7.50 17.70 -6.89
N THR A 22 -6.19 17.60 -7.08
CA THR A 22 -5.21 17.52 -5.98
C THR A 22 -5.18 18.83 -5.20
N ASP A 23 -5.05 19.97 -5.89
CA ASP A 23 -5.03 21.31 -5.29
C ASP A 23 -6.33 21.60 -4.54
N PHE A 24 -7.46 21.17 -5.09
CA PHE A 24 -8.76 21.30 -4.44
C PHE A 24 -8.84 20.52 -3.12
N ILE A 25 -8.40 19.25 -3.10
CA ILE A 25 -8.41 18.44 -1.88
C ILE A 25 -7.42 18.99 -0.85
N MET A 26 -6.25 19.49 -1.27
CA MET A 26 -5.29 20.13 -0.36
C MET A 26 -5.86 21.39 0.28
N SER A 27 -6.50 22.26 -0.53
CA SER A 27 -7.14 23.48 -0.06
C SER A 27 -8.24 23.17 0.96
N ILE A 28 -9.13 22.23 0.66
CA ILE A 28 -10.21 21.84 1.58
C ILE A 28 -9.65 21.21 2.85
N SER A 29 -8.61 20.38 2.75
CA SER A 29 -7.99 19.75 3.93
C SER A 29 -7.40 20.80 4.87
N HIS A 30 -6.77 21.84 4.32
CA HIS A 30 -6.26 22.98 5.08
C HIS A 30 -7.41 23.76 5.77
N ASP A 31 -8.47 24.05 5.02
CA ASP A 31 -9.61 24.83 5.52
C ASP A 31 -10.44 24.07 6.58
N ILE A 32 -10.42 22.73 6.58
CA ILE A 32 -11.02 21.89 7.62
C ILE A 32 -10.12 21.76 8.86
N ARG A 33 -8.78 21.73 8.67
CA ARG A 33 -7.82 21.59 9.78
C ARG A 33 -7.89 22.77 10.75
N SER A 34 -8.05 23.99 10.23
CA SER A 34 -8.12 25.21 11.03
C SER A 34 -9.27 25.21 12.05
N PRO A 35 -10.56 24.99 11.67
CA PRO A 35 -11.66 24.92 12.63
C PRO A 35 -11.56 23.70 13.57
N LEU A 36 -11.05 22.55 13.12
CA LEU A 36 -10.83 21.39 14.01
C LEU A 36 -9.77 21.66 15.08
N THR A 37 -8.72 22.39 14.74
CA THR A 37 -7.68 22.83 15.69
C THR A 37 -8.29 23.72 16.77
N ALA A 38 -9.18 24.64 16.38
CA ALA A 38 -9.90 25.49 17.32
C ALA A 38 -10.82 24.67 18.25
N ILE A 39 -11.62 23.75 17.70
CA ILE A 39 -12.51 22.87 18.49
C ILE A 39 -11.71 22.05 19.52
N LYS A 40 -10.61 21.42 19.09
CA LYS A 40 -9.69 20.70 19.98
C LYS A 40 -9.12 21.62 21.05
N GLY A 41 -8.68 22.82 20.69
CA GLY A 41 -8.11 23.80 21.62
C GLY A 41 -9.10 24.22 22.71
N PHE A 42 -10.36 24.49 22.34
CA PHE A 42 -11.41 24.84 23.28
C PHE A 42 -11.83 23.66 24.15
N ALA A 43 -12.02 22.47 23.58
CA ALA A 43 -12.35 21.26 24.34
C ALA A 43 -11.25 20.92 25.37
N ALA A 44 -9.98 20.98 24.98
CA ALA A 44 -8.87 20.76 25.89
C ALA A 44 -8.77 21.85 26.99
N SER A 45 -9.13 23.10 26.69
CA SER A 45 -9.13 24.19 27.67
C SER A 45 -10.29 24.10 28.66
N LEU A 46 -11.46 23.63 28.21
CA LEU A 46 -12.60 23.29 29.05
C LEU A 46 -12.23 22.19 30.06
N LEU A 47 -11.58 21.11 29.61
CA LEU A 47 -11.11 20.03 30.49
C LEU A 47 -10.01 20.46 31.47
N ARG A 48 -9.24 21.51 31.14
CA ARG A 48 -8.25 22.11 32.06
C ARG A 48 -8.86 23.12 33.05
N GLY A 49 -10.17 23.33 33.02
CA GLY A 49 -10.86 24.28 33.90
C GLY A 49 -10.64 25.75 33.53
N SER A 50 -10.11 26.06 32.33
CA SER A 50 -9.82 27.44 31.91
C SER A 50 -11.07 28.33 31.75
N PHE A 51 -12.26 27.71 31.72
CA PHE A 51 -13.55 28.40 31.64
C PHE A 51 -14.47 28.09 32.83
N GLY A 52 -13.90 27.53 33.91
CA GLY A 52 -14.65 27.05 35.07
C GLY A 52 -14.64 25.52 35.21
N GLU A 53 -15.03 25.04 36.38
CA GLU A 53 -15.16 23.61 36.69
C GLU A 53 -16.35 23.02 35.92
N LEU A 54 -16.13 21.85 35.30
CA LEU A 54 -17.18 21.08 34.65
C LEU A 54 -17.73 20.03 35.63
N ASP A 55 -19.03 19.79 35.60
CA ASP A 55 -19.57 18.59 36.25
C ASP A 55 -19.14 17.31 35.50
N LYS A 56 -19.38 16.14 36.11
CA LYS A 56 -18.95 14.86 35.53
C LYS A 56 -19.55 14.57 34.15
N GLN A 57 -20.79 14.99 33.92
CA GLN A 57 -21.49 14.73 32.66
C GLN A 57 -20.98 15.67 31.56
N GLN A 58 -20.73 16.93 31.90
CA GLN A 58 -20.11 17.92 31.04
C GLN A 58 -18.68 17.53 30.66
N SER A 59 -17.86 17.11 31.64
CA SER A 59 -16.49 16.65 31.40
C SER A 59 -16.46 15.48 30.41
N HIS A 60 -17.33 14.48 30.61
CA HIS A 60 -17.42 13.35 29.70
C HIS A 60 -17.85 13.76 28.27
N ALA A 61 -18.82 14.67 28.13
CA ALA A 61 -19.22 15.17 26.83
C ALA A 61 -18.07 15.90 26.09
N VAL A 62 -17.27 16.68 26.82
CA VAL A 62 -16.11 17.40 26.27
C VAL A 62 -14.97 16.43 25.88
N GLU A 63 -14.74 15.36 26.66
CA GLU A 63 -13.81 14.29 26.28
C GLU A 63 -14.19 13.63 24.96
N VAL A 64 -15.49 13.34 24.75
CA VAL A 64 -15.99 12.79 23.49
C VAL A 64 -15.75 13.76 22.34
N ILE A 65 -16.02 15.05 22.51
CA ILE A 65 -15.76 16.09 21.49
C ILE A 65 -14.27 16.16 21.14
N LEU A 66 -13.40 16.12 22.15
CA LEU A 66 -11.95 16.13 21.95
C LEU A 66 -11.50 14.91 21.14
N GLN A 67 -11.95 13.71 21.53
CA GLN A 67 -11.61 12.46 20.85
C GLN A 67 -12.11 12.45 19.39
N GLN A 68 -13.33 12.94 19.13
CA GLN A 68 -13.84 13.02 17.75
C GLN A 68 -13.09 14.06 16.91
N SER A 69 -12.68 15.18 17.50
CA SER A 69 -11.90 16.21 16.81
C SER A 69 -10.51 15.71 16.42
N GLU A 70 -9.86 14.94 17.29
CA GLU A 70 -8.58 14.28 17.00
C GLU A 70 -8.72 13.24 15.89
N ARG A 71 -9.75 12.41 15.96
CA ARG A 71 -10.07 11.43 14.92
C ARG A 71 -10.28 12.10 13.55
N LEU A 72 -11.00 13.22 13.50
CA LEU A 72 -11.22 13.96 12.25
C LEU A 72 -9.92 14.58 11.73
N MET A 73 -9.06 15.10 12.61
CA MET A 73 -7.73 15.58 12.22
C MET A 73 -6.88 14.48 11.58
N GLU A 74 -6.85 13.29 12.18
CA GLU A 74 -6.16 12.13 11.62
C GLU A 74 -6.71 11.77 10.22
N MET A 75 -8.04 11.75 10.05
CA MET A 75 -8.68 11.49 8.75
C MET A 75 -8.30 12.53 7.68
N VAL A 76 -8.25 13.81 8.05
CA VAL A 76 -7.86 14.90 7.15
C VAL A 76 -6.39 14.79 6.76
N GLU A 77 -5.53 14.49 7.72
CA GLU A 77 -4.10 14.28 7.45
C GLU A 77 -3.87 13.08 6.53
N GLN A 78 -4.60 11.99 6.75
CA GLN A 78 -4.56 10.80 5.88
C GLN A 78 -5.10 11.08 4.48
N LEU A 79 -6.15 11.90 4.33
CA LEU A 79 -6.65 12.34 3.03
C LEU A 79 -5.59 13.17 2.28
N THR A 80 -4.91 14.05 2.99
CA THR A 80 -3.84 14.90 2.42
C THR A 80 -2.63 14.05 2.03
N CYS A 81 -2.28 13.03 2.82
CA CYS A 81 -1.22 12.07 2.48
C CYS A 81 -1.62 11.21 1.28
N ALA A 82 -2.90 10.82 1.16
CA ALA A 82 -3.40 10.07 0.02
C ALA A 82 -3.23 10.89 -1.26
N THR A 83 -3.60 12.18 -1.30
CA THR A 83 -3.43 13.00 -2.50
C THR A 83 -1.98 13.18 -2.94
N HIS A 84 -1.03 13.23 -2.00
CA HIS A 84 0.40 13.21 -2.33
C HIS A 84 0.91 11.83 -2.80
N ALA A 85 0.22 10.74 -2.45
CA ALA A 85 0.55 9.38 -2.86
C ALA A 85 -0.02 8.99 -4.22
N PHE A 86 -0.85 9.84 -4.84
CA PHE A 86 -1.40 9.66 -6.18
C PHE A 86 -0.91 10.71 -7.20
N PRO A 87 0.41 10.94 -7.40
CA PRO A 87 0.84 11.48 -8.68
C PRO A 87 0.53 10.42 -9.75
N SER A 88 0.09 10.86 -10.94
CA SER A 88 -0.21 9.99 -12.09
C SER A 88 0.99 9.15 -12.57
N ARG A 89 2.18 9.37 -12.00
CA ARG A 89 3.29 8.41 -11.89
C ARG A 89 3.99 8.59 -10.53
N VAL A 90 4.06 7.53 -9.72
CA VAL A 90 5.02 7.46 -8.61
C VAL A 90 6.41 7.49 -9.24
N ALA A 91 7.22 8.51 -8.96
CA ALA A 91 8.61 8.54 -9.39
C ALA A 91 9.40 7.54 -8.54
N LEU A 92 9.63 6.35 -9.09
CA LEU A 92 10.41 5.30 -8.44
C LEU A 92 11.90 5.52 -8.69
N GLN A 93 12.72 5.31 -7.67
CA GLN A 93 14.17 5.24 -7.81
C GLN A 93 14.55 3.77 -8.06
N LEU A 94 14.51 3.35 -9.33
CA LEU A 94 14.77 1.97 -9.70
C LEU A 94 16.25 1.63 -9.62
N GLU A 95 16.57 0.61 -8.83
CA GLU A 95 17.91 0.05 -8.69
C GLU A 95 17.89 -1.46 -8.92
N ARG A 96 19.00 -2.03 -9.38
CA ARG A 96 19.13 -3.47 -9.55
C ARG A 96 19.35 -4.12 -8.18
N ILE A 97 18.31 -4.75 -7.63
CA ILE A 97 18.31 -5.27 -6.26
C ILE A 97 17.97 -6.76 -6.25
N ASP A 98 18.60 -7.52 -5.35
CA ASP A 98 18.16 -8.88 -5.01
C ASP A 98 16.93 -8.80 -4.08
N ILE A 99 15.78 -9.21 -4.60
CA ILE A 99 14.49 -9.15 -3.90
C ILE A 99 14.53 -9.91 -2.57
N ARG A 100 15.37 -10.94 -2.46
CA ARG A 100 15.51 -11.74 -1.24
C ARG A 100 15.99 -10.91 -0.05
N GLU A 101 16.89 -9.94 -0.27
CA GLU A 101 17.41 -9.08 0.80
C GLU A 101 16.30 -8.25 1.43
N VAL A 102 15.46 -7.65 0.58
CA VAL A 102 14.34 -6.80 1.04
C VAL A 102 13.29 -7.64 1.77
N VAL A 103 13.02 -8.84 1.29
CA VAL A 103 12.09 -9.78 1.93
C VAL A 103 12.62 -10.26 3.28
N ASP A 104 13.92 -10.57 3.38
CA ASP A 104 14.55 -11.02 4.63
C ASP A 104 14.61 -9.92 5.69
N GLU A 105 14.91 -8.67 5.29
CA GLU A 105 14.84 -7.48 6.15
C GLU A 105 13.43 -7.30 6.72
N CYS A 106 12.40 -7.39 5.86
CA CYS A 106 11.01 -7.31 6.29
C CYS A 106 10.62 -8.47 7.22
N ALA A 107 11.01 -9.70 6.89
CA ALA A 107 10.74 -10.87 7.72
C ALA A 107 11.36 -10.72 9.12
N THR A 108 12.59 -10.22 9.19
CA THR A 108 13.30 -9.96 10.45
C THR A 108 12.58 -8.90 11.29
N ALA A 109 12.17 -7.79 10.67
CA ALA A 109 11.43 -6.72 11.35
C ALA A 109 10.10 -7.20 11.95
N TYR A 110 9.41 -8.11 11.25
CA TYR A 110 8.09 -8.63 11.65
C TYR A 110 8.13 -9.87 12.55
N LYS A 111 9.32 -10.42 12.82
CA LYS A 111 9.48 -11.60 13.68
C LYS A 111 9.00 -11.36 15.11
N GLY A 112 9.28 -10.19 15.68
CA GLY A 112 8.82 -9.83 17.02
C GLY A 112 7.30 -9.68 17.10
N ILE A 113 6.71 -8.98 16.12
CA ILE A 113 5.27 -8.71 16.04
C ILE A 113 4.49 -10.03 15.87
N SER A 114 4.90 -10.89 14.92
CA SER A 114 4.29 -12.21 14.72
C SER A 114 4.39 -13.10 15.96
N THR A 115 5.56 -13.17 16.60
CA THR A 115 5.77 -13.97 17.83
C THR A 115 4.87 -13.48 18.97
N SER A 116 4.77 -12.16 19.19
CA SER A 116 3.90 -11.60 20.23
C SER A 116 2.40 -11.88 20.03
N ARG A 117 1.99 -12.14 18.79
CA ARG A 117 0.62 -12.58 18.44
C ARG A 117 0.45 -14.10 18.38
N GLY A 118 1.51 -14.86 18.65
CA GLY A 118 1.51 -16.31 18.56
C GLY A 118 1.34 -16.85 17.14
N ILE A 119 1.82 -16.11 16.13
CA ILE A 119 1.75 -16.47 14.71
C ILE A 119 3.15 -16.89 14.24
N ALA A 120 3.26 -18.03 13.56
CA ALA A 120 4.52 -18.48 12.98
C ALA A 120 4.82 -17.72 11.67
N LEU A 121 5.98 -17.07 11.58
CA LEU A 121 6.46 -16.43 10.35
C LEU A 121 7.53 -17.28 9.68
N HIS A 122 7.27 -17.71 8.44
CA HIS A 122 8.16 -18.53 7.64
C HIS A 122 8.66 -17.77 6.41
N THR A 123 9.88 -18.07 5.99
CA THR A 123 10.46 -17.61 4.74
C THR A 123 10.83 -18.79 3.86
N ASP A 124 10.55 -18.67 2.57
CA ASP A 124 10.86 -19.68 1.56
C ASP A 124 11.38 -18.99 0.30
N MET A 125 12.69 -19.04 0.10
CA MET A 125 13.38 -18.29 -0.94
C MET A 125 14.42 -19.21 -1.63
N PRO A 126 14.68 -19.01 -2.94
CA PRO A 126 15.73 -19.77 -3.63
C PRO A 126 17.12 -19.39 -3.11
N SER A 127 18.06 -20.33 -3.25
CA SER A 127 19.48 -20.09 -2.96
C SER A 127 20.13 -19.10 -3.92
N GLU A 128 19.62 -19.00 -5.15
CA GLU A 128 20.11 -18.08 -6.18
C GLU A 128 19.50 -16.68 -6.03
N PRO A 129 20.26 -15.60 -6.36
CA PRO A 129 19.76 -14.23 -6.39
C PRO A 129 18.56 -14.03 -7.32
N VAL A 130 17.53 -13.31 -6.84
CA VAL A 130 16.38 -12.92 -7.66
C VAL A 130 16.46 -11.43 -7.92
N LEU A 131 17.14 -11.06 -9.00
CA LEU A 131 17.43 -9.66 -9.32
C LEU A 131 16.30 -9.01 -10.12
N ALA A 132 15.83 -7.84 -9.68
CA ALA A 132 14.90 -7.01 -10.44
C ALA A 132 15.24 -5.52 -10.31
N ASP A 133 14.77 -4.71 -11.25
CA ASP A 133 14.90 -3.25 -11.17
C ASP A 133 13.73 -2.69 -10.36
N VAL A 134 13.98 -2.35 -9.09
CA VAL A 134 12.95 -1.94 -8.14
C VAL A 134 13.40 -0.78 -7.28
N ASP A 135 12.44 -0.02 -6.76
CA ASP A 135 12.69 0.93 -5.68
C ASP A 135 12.62 0.18 -4.35
N ARG A 136 13.76 0.13 -3.63
CA ARG A 136 13.88 -0.61 -2.37
C ARG A 136 12.83 -0.19 -1.35
N ASN A 137 12.61 1.11 -1.18
CA ASN A 137 11.72 1.65 -0.15
C ASN A 137 10.26 1.36 -0.50
N ALA A 138 9.90 1.50 -1.77
CA ALA A 138 8.57 1.16 -2.25
C ALA A 138 8.29 -0.35 -2.10
N LEU A 139 9.26 -1.22 -2.41
CA LEU A 139 9.13 -2.65 -2.23
C LEU A 139 8.96 -3.04 -0.75
N SER A 140 9.78 -2.50 0.15
CA SER A 140 9.62 -2.71 1.60
C SER A 140 8.23 -2.28 2.08
N ARG A 141 7.71 -1.16 1.57
CA ARG A 141 6.37 -0.67 1.91
C ARG A 141 5.25 -1.58 1.40
N ILE A 142 5.40 -2.14 0.19
CA ILE A 142 4.49 -3.15 -0.34
C ILE A 142 4.46 -4.37 0.59
N ILE A 143 5.64 -4.92 0.92
CA ILE A 143 5.77 -6.15 1.72
C ILE A 143 5.24 -5.92 3.14
N ALA A 144 5.60 -4.81 3.79
CA ALA A 144 5.14 -4.46 5.12
C ALA A 144 3.62 -4.40 5.22
N ASN A 145 2.96 -3.79 4.22
CA ASN A 145 1.51 -3.70 4.17
C ASN A 145 0.82 -5.06 3.97
N LEU A 146 1.41 -5.93 3.12
CA LEU A 146 0.90 -7.29 2.95
C LEU A 146 1.09 -8.13 4.22
N LEU A 147 2.24 -7.99 4.90
CA LEU A 147 2.52 -8.63 6.19
C LEU A 147 1.61 -8.14 7.32
N ASP A 148 1.37 -6.83 7.39
CA ASP A 148 0.43 -6.23 8.34
C ASP A 148 -0.95 -6.86 8.16
N ASN A 149 -1.44 -6.96 6.93
CA ASN A 149 -2.72 -7.60 6.65
C ASN A 149 -2.70 -9.08 7.05
N ALA A 150 -1.68 -9.84 6.64
CA ALA A 150 -1.55 -11.26 6.96
C ALA A 150 -1.57 -11.50 8.48
N ILE A 151 -0.78 -10.77 9.26
CA ILE A 151 -0.69 -10.89 10.73
C ILE A 151 -1.97 -10.39 11.41
N LYS A 152 -2.62 -9.38 10.85
CA LYS A 152 -3.86 -8.81 11.39
C LYS A 152 -5.04 -9.76 11.27
N TYR A 153 -5.14 -10.49 10.17
CA TYR A 153 -6.27 -11.37 9.85
C TYR A 153 -6.00 -12.87 10.15
N THR A 154 -4.82 -13.19 10.70
CA THR A 154 -4.46 -14.54 11.15
C THR A 154 -4.69 -14.70 12.65
N PRO A 155 -5.49 -15.69 13.09
CA PRO A 155 -5.64 -16.03 14.50
C PRO A 155 -4.32 -16.52 15.12
N SER A 156 -4.24 -16.49 16.45
CA SER A 156 -3.12 -17.12 17.18
C SER A 156 -2.99 -18.60 16.80
N GLN A 157 -1.76 -19.13 16.77
CA GLN A 157 -1.39 -20.47 16.28
C GLN A 157 -1.49 -20.64 14.76
N GLY A 158 -1.89 -19.61 14.02
CA GLY A 158 -1.78 -19.59 12.56
C GLY A 158 -0.34 -19.34 12.07
N SER A 159 -0.19 -19.27 10.75
CA SER A 159 1.10 -19.00 10.11
C SER A 159 0.99 -18.01 8.96
N VAL A 160 2.09 -17.28 8.75
CA VAL A 160 2.31 -16.41 7.60
C VAL A 160 3.60 -16.86 6.93
N THR A 161 3.59 -17.00 5.60
CA THR A 161 4.74 -17.41 4.80
C THR A 161 5.05 -16.35 3.76
N LEU A 162 6.28 -15.83 3.79
CA LEU A 162 6.87 -15.02 2.72
C LEU A 162 7.60 -15.94 1.75
N ARG A 163 7.19 -15.95 0.48
CA ARG A 163 7.92 -16.68 -0.56
C ARG A 163 8.50 -15.75 -1.60
N VAL A 164 9.72 -16.07 -2.03
CA VAL A 164 10.30 -15.49 -3.24
C VAL A 164 10.41 -16.60 -4.28
N ARG A 165 10.00 -16.29 -5.51
CA ARG A 165 10.14 -17.14 -6.69
C ARG A 165 10.62 -16.27 -7.86
N SER A 166 11.11 -16.93 -8.89
CA SER A 166 11.47 -16.28 -10.15
C SER A 166 10.97 -17.12 -11.30
N ASN A 167 10.50 -16.47 -12.36
CA ASN A 167 10.33 -17.08 -13.68
C ASN A 167 11.13 -16.26 -14.70
N PRO A 168 11.17 -16.61 -15.99
CA PRO A 168 11.98 -15.88 -16.97
C PRO A 168 11.68 -14.38 -17.09
N ASN A 169 10.46 -13.95 -16.76
CA ASN A 169 9.98 -12.59 -16.99
C ASN A 169 9.85 -11.77 -15.69
N PHE A 170 9.57 -12.44 -14.57
CA PHE A 170 9.16 -11.81 -13.32
C PHE A 170 9.87 -12.39 -12.11
N ALA A 171 10.30 -11.48 -11.22
CA ALA A 171 10.48 -11.77 -9.81
C ALA A 171 9.11 -11.79 -9.13
N ILE A 172 8.86 -12.82 -8.31
CA ILE A 172 7.56 -13.06 -7.69
C ILE A 172 7.74 -13.06 -6.18
N VAL A 173 6.93 -12.27 -5.48
CA VAL A 173 6.84 -12.29 -4.01
C VAL A 173 5.42 -12.69 -3.61
N GLU A 174 5.31 -13.69 -2.75
CA GLU A 174 4.04 -14.16 -2.21
C GLU A 174 3.99 -13.93 -0.70
N VAL A 175 2.85 -13.46 -0.21
CA VAL A 175 2.52 -13.40 1.22
C VAL A 175 1.28 -14.26 1.44
N SER A 176 1.49 -15.45 2.00
CA SER A 176 0.42 -16.41 2.33
C SER A 176 0.13 -16.40 3.81
N ASP A 177 -1.14 -16.38 4.20
CA ASP A 177 -1.60 -16.50 5.57
C ASP A 177 -2.61 -17.65 5.73
N THR A 178 -2.74 -18.16 6.95
CA THR A 178 -3.77 -19.15 7.32
C THR A 178 -4.92 -18.49 8.09
N GLY A 179 -5.24 -17.24 7.75
CA GLY A 179 -6.22 -16.44 8.43
C GLY A 179 -7.66 -16.74 8.02
N ILE A 180 -8.56 -15.81 8.33
CA ILE A 180 -10.00 -15.96 8.10
C ILE A 180 -10.38 -16.05 6.62
N GLY A 181 -9.48 -15.66 5.70
CA GLY A 181 -9.77 -15.60 4.27
C GLY A 181 -10.71 -14.45 3.88
N ILE A 182 -10.96 -14.31 2.59
CA ILE A 182 -11.75 -13.23 1.98
C ILE A 182 -12.94 -13.87 1.23
N PRO A 183 -14.18 -13.45 1.52
CA PRO A 183 -15.35 -13.84 0.73
C PRO A 183 -15.21 -13.49 -0.76
N PRO A 184 -15.62 -14.36 -1.70
CA PRO A 184 -15.47 -14.15 -3.14
C PRO A 184 -16.03 -12.81 -3.66
N GLU A 185 -17.13 -12.34 -3.07
CA GLU A 185 -17.80 -11.06 -3.40
C GLU A 185 -16.94 -9.82 -3.12
N HIS A 186 -15.91 -9.96 -2.28
CA HIS A 186 -15.02 -8.88 -1.90
C HIS A 186 -13.75 -8.83 -2.77
N LEU A 187 -13.32 -9.97 -3.36
CA LEU A 187 -12.05 -10.08 -4.10
C LEU A 187 -11.89 -9.04 -5.21
N GLY A 188 -12.96 -8.70 -5.93
CA GLY A 188 -12.93 -7.68 -6.98
C GLY A 188 -12.82 -6.23 -6.49
N LYS A 189 -12.96 -6.00 -5.18
CA LYS A 189 -13.05 -4.67 -4.56
C LYS A 189 -11.97 -4.38 -3.54
N ILE A 190 -11.23 -5.39 -3.07
CA ILE A 190 -10.25 -5.22 -1.98
C ILE A 190 -9.11 -4.23 -2.29
N PHE A 191 -8.85 -3.96 -3.57
CA PHE A 191 -7.85 -2.98 -3.99
C PHE A 191 -8.43 -1.56 -4.18
N ALA A 192 -9.74 -1.37 -4.01
CA ALA A 192 -10.35 -0.06 -4.09
C ALA A 192 -10.00 0.79 -2.85
N PRO A 193 -9.70 2.09 -3.01
CA PRO A 193 -9.44 2.97 -1.88
C PRO A 193 -10.61 2.99 -0.89
N PHE A 194 -10.28 2.99 0.41
CA PHE A 194 -11.23 3.01 1.53
C PHE A 194 -12.10 1.76 1.66
N TYR A 195 -11.87 0.73 0.86
CA TYR A 195 -12.66 -0.48 0.91
C TYR A 195 -12.35 -1.30 2.16
N ARG A 196 -13.41 -1.75 2.83
CA ARG A 196 -13.37 -2.74 3.91
C ARG A 196 -14.43 -3.79 3.63
N GLY A 197 -14.05 -5.07 3.62
CA GLY A 197 -15.03 -6.16 3.66
C GLY A 197 -15.68 -6.13 5.04
N ALA A 198 -16.81 -5.44 5.18
CA ALA A 198 -17.58 -5.47 6.41
C ALA A 198 -18.32 -6.81 6.40
N HIS A 199 -18.10 -7.71 7.37
CA HIS A 199 -19.08 -8.73 7.84
C HIS A 199 -18.52 -9.67 8.93
N HIS A 200 -17.79 -9.19 9.93
CA HIS A 200 -17.65 -9.90 11.21
C HIS A 200 -17.90 -8.98 12.41
N PRO A 201 -18.61 -9.43 13.45
CA PRO A 201 -18.77 -8.69 14.71
C PRO A 201 -17.44 -8.31 15.37
N GLU A 202 -16.35 -9.01 15.02
CA GLU A 202 -14.97 -8.73 15.45
C GLU A 202 -14.27 -7.65 14.58
N ASP A 203 -14.81 -7.30 13.40
CA ASP A 203 -14.25 -6.28 12.49
C ASP A 203 -14.33 -4.85 13.05
N SER A 204 -15.15 -4.63 14.09
CA SER A 204 -15.21 -3.34 14.79
C SER A 204 -13.93 -3.04 15.57
N GLU A 205 -13.15 -4.05 15.95
CA GLU A 205 -11.87 -3.86 16.65
C GLU A 205 -10.65 -3.78 15.70
N VAL A 206 -10.82 -4.25 14.46
CA VAL A 206 -9.74 -4.41 13.47
C VAL A 206 -9.46 -3.07 12.76
N ARG A 207 -8.71 -2.19 13.44
CA ARG A 207 -8.34 -0.82 13.01
C ARG A 207 -7.64 -0.77 11.64
N GLY A 208 -8.07 0.12 10.74
CA GLY A 208 -7.42 0.40 9.45
C GLY A 208 -8.30 1.17 8.46
N LEU A 209 -7.71 2.04 7.64
CA LEU A 209 -8.42 3.01 6.77
C LEU A 209 -8.89 2.45 5.42
N GLY A 210 -8.56 1.19 5.10
CA GLY A 210 -8.85 0.60 3.79
C GLY A 210 -8.00 1.16 2.65
N LEU A 211 -6.88 1.83 2.96
CA LEU A 211 -5.97 2.38 1.95
C LEU A 211 -4.80 1.46 1.59
N GLY A 212 -4.43 0.54 2.49
CA GLY A 212 -3.26 -0.31 2.34
C GLY A 212 -3.19 -1.00 0.98
N LEU A 213 -4.15 -1.89 0.67
CA LEU A 213 -4.10 -2.66 -0.57
C LEU A 213 -4.16 -1.78 -1.83
N SER A 214 -4.86 -0.64 -1.80
CA SER A 214 -4.86 0.32 -2.90
C SER A 214 -3.47 0.95 -3.16
N ILE A 215 -2.75 1.30 -2.10
CA ILE A 215 -1.38 1.82 -2.19
C ILE A 215 -0.43 0.74 -2.71
N THR A 216 -0.54 -0.49 -2.18
CA THR A 216 0.25 -1.62 -2.66
C THR A 216 0.05 -1.83 -4.16
N LYS A 217 -1.20 -1.85 -4.62
CA LYS A 217 -1.51 -2.01 -6.05
C LYS A 217 -0.85 -0.92 -6.90
N ASN A 218 -0.97 0.35 -6.51
CA ASN A 218 -0.36 1.45 -7.26
C ASN A 218 1.17 1.36 -7.29
N LEU A 219 1.80 0.99 -6.18
CA LEU A 219 3.26 0.84 -6.13
C LEU A 219 3.73 -0.32 -7.01
N VAL A 220 3.02 -1.45 -7.01
CA VAL A 220 3.31 -2.59 -7.89
C VAL A 220 3.13 -2.20 -9.37
N GLU A 221 2.04 -1.51 -9.70
CA GLU A 221 1.77 -1.03 -11.07
C GLU A 221 2.79 0.02 -11.52
N ALA A 222 3.28 0.88 -10.62
CA ALA A 222 4.34 1.85 -10.91
C ALA A 222 5.67 1.16 -11.27
N HIS A 223 5.94 -0.02 -10.72
CA HIS A 223 7.07 -0.88 -11.12
C HIS A 223 6.83 -1.60 -12.46
N GLY A 224 5.65 -1.44 -13.08
CA GLY A 224 5.25 -2.20 -14.26
C GLY A 224 4.85 -3.65 -13.96
N GLY A 225 4.61 -3.97 -12.69
CA GLY A 225 4.20 -5.29 -12.23
C GLY A 225 2.69 -5.47 -12.12
N THR A 226 2.28 -6.64 -11.62
CA THR A 226 0.89 -6.97 -11.30
C THR A 226 0.77 -7.51 -9.88
N ILE A 227 -0.41 -7.33 -9.28
CA ILE A 227 -0.77 -7.93 -8.00
C ILE A 227 -2.05 -8.74 -8.15
N ASP A 228 -2.03 -9.97 -7.66
CA ASP A 228 -3.16 -10.89 -7.63
C ASP A 228 -3.39 -11.40 -6.21
N VAL A 229 -4.60 -11.93 -5.98
CA VAL A 229 -5.02 -12.50 -4.71
C VAL A 229 -5.76 -13.81 -4.93
N GLU A 230 -5.40 -14.81 -4.14
CA GLU A 230 -6.13 -16.08 -4.03
C GLU A 230 -6.57 -16.23 -2.57
N SER A 231 -7.86 -16.40 -2.33
CA SER A 231 -8.37 -16.52 -0.97
C SER A 231 -9.61 -17.40 -0.92
N LYS A 232 -9.78 -18.10 0.20
CA LYS A 232 -10.99 -18.85 0.51
C LYS A 232 -11.34 -18.64 1.97
N LEU A 233 -12.59 -18.29 2.23
CA LEU A 233 -13.11 -18.09 3.58
C LEU A 233 -12.82 -19.33 4.46
N GLY A 234 -12.23 -19.10 5.63
CA GLY A 234 -11.80 -20.12 6.60
C GLY A 234 -10.50 -20.85 6.27
N HIS A 235 -9.83 -20.54 5.15
CA HIS A 235 -8.61 -21.24 4.72
C HIS A 235 -7.39 -20.31 4.54
N GLY A 236 -7.58 -19.00 4.64
CA GLY A 236 -6.52 -18.00 4.49
C GLY A 236 -6.47 -17.32 3.13
N THR A 237 -5.44 -16.49 2.96
CA THR A 237 -5.24 -15.65 1.76
C THR A 237 -3.81 -15.74 1.28
N THR A 238 -3.60 -15.65 -0.03
CA THR A 238 -2.28 -15.47 -0.65
C THR A 238 -2.32 -14.27 -1.58
N PHE A 239 -1.54 -13.25 -1.26
CA PHE A 239 -1.25 -12.15 -2.17
C PHE A 239 0.02 -12.47 -2.95
N ARG A 240 -0.01 -12.23 -4.27
CA ARG A 240 1.12 -12.46 -5.16
C ARG A 240 1.41 -11.18 -5.93
N ILE A 241 2.64 -10.66 -5.80
CA ILE A 241 3.13 -9.57 -6.65
C ILE A 241 4.13 -10.12 -7.66
N MET A 242 4.03 -9.66 -8.90
CA MET A 242 4.92 -10.02 -10.00
C MET A 242 5.59 -8.76 -10.50
N LEU A 243 6.90 -8.65 -10.32
CA LEU A 243 7.70 -7.49 -10.71
C LEU A 243 8.60 -7.89 -11.89
N PRO A 244 8.63 -7.14 -12.99
CA PRO A 244 9.47 -7.48 -14.12
C PRO A 244 10.94 -7.44 -13.71
N HIS A 245 11.76 -8.35 -14.25
CA HIS A 245 13.19 -8.31 -13.99
C HIS A 245 13.83 -7.02 -14.45
N HIS A 246 13.28 -6.39 -15.49
CA HIS A 246 13.77 -5.14 -16.04
C HIS A 246 12.70 -4.05 -15.99
N GLY A 247 13.10 -2.83 -15.61
CA GLY A 247 12.22 -1.68 -15.63
C GLY A 247 11.70 -1.41 -17.05
N ARG A 248 10.51 -0.80 -17.14
CA ARG A 248 9.79 -0.56 -18.40
C ARG A 248 10.60 0.20 -19.45
N GLU A 249 11.56 1.03 -19.03
CA GLU A 249 12.45 1.80 -19.92
C GLU A 249 13.52 0.94 -20.63
N ARG A 250 13.82 -0.27 -20.13
CA ARG A 250 14.85 -1.14 -20.72
C ARG A 250 14.30 -2.16 -21.72
N LEU A 251 13.00 -2.40 -21.73
CA LEU A 251 12.35 -3.28 -22.72
C LEU A 251 12.25 -2.64 -24.11
N GLU A 252 12.22 -1.30 -24.21
CA GLU A 252 12.18 -0.58 -25.49
C GLU A 252 13.55 -0.47 -26.19
N SER A 253 14.66 -0.81 -25.52
CA SER A 253 16.02 -0.67 -26.06
C SER A 253 16.67 -1.98 -26.54
N VAL A 254 16.00 -3.13 -26.40
CA VAL A 254 16.55 -4.44 -26.78
C VAL A 254 16.16 -4.84 -28.21
N ASP A 255 15.14 -4.22 -28.82
CA ASP A 255 14.63 -4.63 -30.15
C ASP A 255 15.40 -4.04 -31.36
N GLU A 256 16.43 -3.21 -31.16
CA GLU A 256 17.25 -2.66 -32.27
C GLU A 256 18.60 -3.38 -32.50
N GLY A 257 18.91 -4.45 -31.77
CA GLY A 257 20.27 -5.01 -31.71
C GLY A 257 20.57 -6.32 -32.45
N GLY A 258 19.67 -6.86 -33.30
CA GLY A 258 19.77 -8.24 -33.78
C GLY A 258 19.72 -8.45 -35.30
N GLY A 259 20.89 -8.44 -35.95
CA GLY A 259 21.14 -9.28 -37.14
C GLY A 259 21.41 -8.55 -38.47
N SER A 260 22.68 -8.45 -38.86
CA SER A 260 23.28 -9.42 -39.79
C SER A 260 24.61 -8.88 -40.34
N SER A 261 25.71 -9.54 -39.97
CA SER A 261 26.97 -9.47 -40.70
C SER A 261 26.93 -10.45 -41.87
N VAL A 262 27.71 -10.13 -42.91
CA VAL A 262 28.20 -11.03 -43.98
C VAL A 262 27.23 -11.28 -45.15
N ASN A 263 27.50 -10.70 -46.32
CA ASN A 263 28.32 -11.41 -47.32
C ASN A 263 28.82 -10.50 -48.46
N THR A 264 30.10 -10.67 -48.76
CA THR A 264 30.83 -10.30 -49.98
C THR A 264 30.12 -10.73 -51.26
N ASN A 265 29.99 -9.84 -52.25
CA ASN A 265 30.77 -9.81 -53.50
C ASN A 265 30.37 -8.59 -54.34
#